data_AF-A0A2D5Y5M4-F1
#
_entry.id   AF-A0A2D5Y5M4-F1
#
_cell.length_a   1.000
_cell.length_b   1.000
_cell.length_c   1.000
_cell.angle_alpha   90.00
_cell.angle_beta   90.00
_cell.angle_gamma   90.00
#
_symmetry.space_group_name_H-M   'P 1'
#
loop_
_entity.id
_entity.type
_entity.pdbx_description
1 polymer ?
#
loop_
_entity_poly.entity_id
_entity_poly.type
_entity_poly.pdbx_seq_one_letter_code
_entity_poly.pdbx_strand_id
1 'polypeptide(L)'
;MSDFDYPIAYDAKMVGDYPAVVSAGAGYVYDDVLEYRIWCYPLDGAEDLANGHDYFYAFEAFEEAEAFQKKTKGAQKPLALIRQYEWIDEYKPGKFSHEKGERIAEWGAELLEGRKREHGTIEKLLKSLT
;
A
#
# COMPACT_ATOMS: atom_id res chain seq x y z
N MET A 1 -18.84 -3.31 4.21
CA MET A 1 -17.86 -2.44 4.89
C MET A 1 -16.94 -3.40 5.60
N SER A 2 -15.62 -3.29 5.44
CA SER A 2 -14.71 -4.12 6.25
C SER A 2 -14.83 -3.67 7.69
N ASP A 3 -14.92 -4.62 8.62
CA ASP A 3 -14.89 -4.35 10.08
C ASP A 3 -13.46 -4.08 10.59
N PHE A 4 -12.50 -3.95 9.67
CA PHE A 4 -11.11 -3.65 9.96
C PHE A 4 -10.89 -2.14 10.08
N ASP A 5 -10.42 -1.70 11.24
CA ASP A 5 -10.00 -0.32 11.48
C ASP A 5 -8.64 -0.08 10.79
N TYR A 6 -8.69 0.58 9.64
CA TYR A 6 -7.50 0.90 8.87
C TYR A 6 -6.59 1.89 9.63
N PRO A 7 -5.26 1.66 9.66
CA PRO A 7 -4.34 2.61 10.28
C PRO A 7 -4.30 3.94 9.52
N ILE A 8 -4.33 5.07 10.22
CA ILE A 8 -4.02 6.37 9.62
C ILE A 8 -2.54 6.43 9.19
N ALA A 9 -2.23 7.33 8.25
CA ALA A 9 -0.86 7.61 7.85
C ALA A 9 0.02 7.98 9.05
N TYR A 10 1.23 7.44 9.08
CA TYR A 10 2.20 7.62 10.16
C TYR A 10 2.58 9.08 10.37
N ASP A 11 2.71 9.85 9.29
CA ASP A 11 2.96 11.29 9.34
C ASP A 11 2.11 12.00 8.29
N ALA A 12 1.03 12.63 8.75
CA ALA A 12 0.10 13.38 7.90
C ALA A 12 0.77 14.49 7.07
N LYS A 13 1.93 15.00 7.51
CA LYS A 13 2.65 16.06 6.78
C LYS A 13 3.39 15.56 5.55
N MET A 14 3.64 14.25 5.46
CA MET A 14 4.34 13.62 4.35
C MET A 14 3.38 13.06 3.28
N VAL A 15 2.08 13.06 3.56
CA VAL A 15 1.05 12.58 2.62
C VAL A 15 1.08 13.43 1.35
N GLY A 16 1.32 12.79 0.20
CA GLY A 16 1.48 13.41 -1.11
C GLY A 16 2.92 13.69 -1.53
N ASP A 17 3.89 13.57 -0.63
CA ASP A 17 5.31 13.88 -0.90
C ASP A 17 6.16 12.64 -1.26
N TYR A 18 5.61 11.43 -1.12
CA TYR A 18 6.30 10.20 -1.49
C TYR A 18 6.35 10.02 -3.02
N PRO A 19 7.41 9.39 -3.56
CA PRO A 19 7.53 9.14 -5.00
C PRO A 19 6.33 8.37 -5.56
N ALA A 20 5.88 8.73 -6.77
CA ALA A 20 4.82 8.02 -7.47
C ALA A 20 5.22 6.57 -7.79
N VAL A 21 6.44 6.38 -8.31
CA VAL A 21 6.97 5.07 -8.71
C VAL A 21 7.68 4.43 -7.53
N VAL A 22 7.10 3.35 -7.01
CA VAL A 22 7.62 2.56 -5.88
C VAL A 22 7.59 1.07 -6.21
N SER A 23 8.08 0.24 -5.28
CA SER A 23 7.91 -1.20 -5.41
C SER A 23 6.42 -1.58 -5.34
N ALA A 24 5.96 -2.43 -6.25
CA ALA A 24 4.60 -2.94 -6.23
C ALA A 24 4.58 -4.32 -5.56
N GLY A 25 3.70 -4.50 -4.58
CA GLY A 25 3.56 -5.77 -3.87
C GLY A 25 4.85 -6.23 -3.16
N ALA A 26 4.96 -7.54 -2.96
CA ALA A 26 6.00 -8.22 -2.18
C ALA A 26 6.03 -7.83 -0.69
N GLY A 27 6.63 -8.71 0.12
CA GLY A 27 6.51 -8.68 1.57
C GLY A 27 5.18 -9.26 2.06
N TYR A 28 5.21 -9.78 3.29
CA TYR A 28 4.04 -10.37 3.96
C TYR A 28 3.63 -9.60 5.21
N VAL A 29 4.43 -8.59 5.57
CA VAL A 29 4.20 -7.71 6.72
C VAL A 29 4.50 -6.25 6.36
N TYR A 30 3.94 -5.32 7.11
CA TYR A 30 4.26 -3.88 7.02
C TYR A 30 4.54 -3.29 8.40
N ASP A 31 5.30 -2.21 8.46
CA ASP A 31 5.58 -1.47 9.69
C ASP A 31 4.58 -0.32 9.87
N ASP A 32 4.48 0.53 8.86
CA ASP A 32 3.66 1.74 8.88
C ASP A 32 2.88 1.91 7.58
N VAL A 33 1.68 2.48 7.68
CA VAL A 33 0.98 3.07 6.54
C VAL A 33 1.51 4.50 6.38
N LEU A 34 1.92 4.86 5.17
CA LEU A 34 2.48 6.17 4.85
C LEU A 34 1.45 7.09 4.21
N GLU A 35 0.60 6.55 3.34
CA GLU A 35 -0.52 7.24 2.71
C GLU A 35 -1.42 6.24 1.99
N TYR A 36 -2.68 6.62 1.77
CA TYR A 36 -3.61 5.91 0.90
C TYR A 36 -3.66 6.59 -0.47
N ARG A 37 -3.46 5.83 -1.54
CA ARG A 37 -3.42 6.35 -2.91
C ARG A 37 -4.65 5.90 -3.70
N ILE A 38 -5.30 6.86 -4.34
CA ILE A 38 -6.29 6.61 -5.39
C ILE A 38 -5.68 6.97 -6.73
N TRP A 39 -5.34 5.96 -7.51
CA TRP A 39 -4.89 6.14 -8.88
C TRP A 39 -6.09 6.47 -9.79
N CYS A 40 -5.92 7.46 -10.64
CA CYS A 40 -6.91 7.97 -11.60
C CYS A 40 -6.37 7.79 -13.01
N TYR A 41 -7.14 7.08 -13.84
CA TYR A 41 -6.76 6.77 -15.21
C TYR A 41 -7.68 7.52 -16.18
N PRO A 42 -7.18 8.53 -16.93
CA PRO A 42 -7.97 9.27 -17.91
C PRO A 42 -8.60 8.35 -18.98
N LEU A 43 -7.89 7.27 -19.35
CA LEU A 43 -8.38 6.25 -20.27
C LEU A 43 -9.61 5.49 -19.75
N ASP A 44 -9.76 5.40 -18.43
CA ASP A 44 -10.94 4.81 -17.77
C ASP A 44 -12.00 5.87 -17.42
N GLY A 45 -11.81 7.11 -17.89
CA GLY A 45 -12.75 8.21 -17.77
C GLY A 45 -12.56 9.11 -16.55
N ALA A 46 -11.38 9.10 -15.92
CA ALA A 46 -10.97 10.18 -15.04
C ALA A 46 -10.76 11.49 -15.82
N GLU A 47 -10.76 12.62 -15.11
CA GLU A 47 -10.43 13.90 -15.71
C GLU A 47 -8.97 13.89 -16.19
N ASP A 48 -8.72 14.43 -17.38
CA ASP A 48 -7.37 14.48 -17.92
C ASP A 48 -6.58 15.66 -17.33
N LEU A 49 -6.08 15.49 -16.11
CA LEU A 49 -5.27 16.48 -15.41
C LEU A 49 -3.78 16.37 -15.72
N ALA A 50 -3.37 15.33 -16.45
CA ALA A 50 -1.97 14.97 -16.65
C ALA A 50 -1.65 14.62 -18.12
N ASN A 51 -2.36 15.21 -19.08
CA ASN A 51 -2.13 15.03 -20.53
C ASN A 51 -2.11 13.56 -20.98
N GLY A 52 -3.10 12.80 -20.53
CA GLY A 52 -3.28 11.37 -20.81
C GLY A 52 -2.47 10.46 -19.90
N HIS A 53 -1.67 10.99 -18.98
CA HIS A 53 -0.94 10.18 -17.99
C HIS A 53 -1.80 9.87 -16.77
N ASP A 54 -1.48 8.75 -16.13
CA ASP A 54 -2.05 8.37 -14.85
C ASP A 54 -1.50 9.26 -13.73
N TYR A 55 -2.34 9.55 -12.75
CA TYR A 55 -2.00 10.35 -11.58
C TYR A 55 -2.70 9.78 -10.35
N PHE A 56 -2.33 10.23 -9.15
CA PHE A 56 -3.01 9.79 -7.93
C PHE A 56 -3.30 10.96 -6.99
N TYR A 57 -4.29 10.74 -6.14
CA TYR A 57 -4.51 11.52 -4.93
C TYR A 57 -4.06 10.71 -3.73
N ALA A 58 -3.38 11.38 -2.79
CA ALA A 58 -2.95 10.79 -1.53
C ALA A 58 -3.86 11.26 -0.39
N PHE A 59 -4.14 10.35 0.54
CA PHE A 59 -5.00 10.58 1.70
C PHE A 59 -4.35 10.03 2.96
N GLU A 60 -4.64 10.67 4.10
CA GLU A 60 -4.20 10.22 5.42
C GLU A 60 -4.97 8.97 5.88
N ALA A 61 -6.26 8.91 5.58
CA ALA A 61 -7.17 7.87 6.05
C ALA A 61 -7.80 7.09 4.90
N PHE A 62 -8.05 5.79 5.14
CA PHE A 62 -8.67 4.90 4.15
C PHE A 62 -10.07 5.36 3.77
N GLU A 63 -10.86 5.81 4.74
CA GLU A 63 -12.25 6.22 4.56
C GLU A 63 -12.35 7.44 3.63
N GLU A 64 -11.38 8.35 3.68
CA GLU A 64 -11.29 9.50 2.79
C GLU A 64 -10.98 9.06 1.35
N ALA A 65 -9.98 8.18 1.20
CA ALA A 65 -9.62 7.60 -0.09
C ALA A 65 -10.79 6.83 -0.70
N GLU A 66 -11.49 6.01 0.10
CA GLU A 66 -12.64 5.23 -0.34
C GLU A 66 -13.83 6.14 -0.73
N ALA A 67 -14.09 7.19 0.05
CA ALA A 67 -15.12 8.17 -0.27
C ALA A 67 -14.82 8.94 -1.56
N PHE A 68 -13.54 9.25 -1.82
CA PHE A 68 -13.10 9.85 -3.08
C PHE A 68 -13.28 8.87 -4.25
N GLN A 69 -12.80 7.64 -4.12
CA GLN A 69 -12.92 6.59 -5.14
C GLN A 69 -14.37 6.40 -5.59
N LYS A 70 -15.33 6.33 -4.65
CA LYS A 70 -16.76 6.15 -4.95
C LYS A 70 -17.39 7.30 -5.74
N LYS A 71 -16.79 8.49 -5.72
CA LYS A 71 -17.30 9.71 -6.37
C LYS A 71 -16.57 10.04 -7.67
N THR A 72 -15.41 9.44 -7.91
CA THR A 72 -14.52 9.80 -9.01
C THR A 72 -14.55 8.72 -10.08
N LYS A 73 -14.99 9.08 -11.28
CA LYS A 73 -14.95 8.19 -12.45
C LYS A 73 -13.49 7.91 -12.83
N GLY A 74 -13.18 6.69 -13.26
CA GLY A 74 -11.82 6.27 -13.60
C GLY A 74 -10.86 6.17 -12.42
N ALA A 75 -11.35 6.28 -11.18
CA ALA A 75 -10.57 6.05 -9.97
C ALA A 75 -10.51 4.56 -9.62
N GLN A 76 -9.30 4.08 -9.35
CA GLN A 76 -9.02 2.72 -8.89
C GLN A 76 -9.30 2.56 -7.39
N LYS A 77 -9.32 1.31 -6.92
CA LYS A 77 -9.45 1.00 -5.50
C LYS A 77 -8.31 1.61 -4.67
N PRO A 78 -8.54 1.93 -3.39
CA PRO A 78 -7.48 2.42 -2.52
C PRO A 78 -6.32 1.43 -2.40
N LEU A 79 -5.12 1.94 -2.66
CA LEU A 79 -3.86 1.28 -2.32
C LEU A 79 -3.30 1.93 -1.06
N ALA A 80 -2.65 1.15 -0.21
CA ALA A 80 -1.86 1.64 0.90
C ALA A 80 -0.39 1.68 0.48
N LEU A 81 0.23 2.85 0.53
CA LEU A 81 1.68 2.96 0.55
C LEU A 81 2.15 2.60 1.96
N ILE A 82 3.00 1.59 2.05
CA ILE A 82 3.51 1.08 3.31
C ILE A 82 5.02 1.26 3.41
N ARG A 83 5.52 1.37 4.64
CA ARG A 83 6.94 1.22 4.99
C ARG A 83 7.21 -0.18 5.50
N GLN A 84 8.39 -0.69 5.17
CA GLN A 84 8.93 -1.95 5.69
C GLN A 84 10.38 -1.71 6.11
N TYR A 85 10.72 -2.10 7.34
CA TYR A 85 12.10 -2.20 7.83
C TYR A 85 12.66 -3.63 7.68
N GLU A 86 11.75 -4.61 7.62
CA GLU A 86 12.05 -6.02 7.40
C GLU A 86 10.92 -6.63 6.58
N TRP A 87 11.24 -7.49 5.62
CA TRP A 87 10.24 -8.14 4.76
C TRP A 87 10.65 -9.56 4.39
N ILE A 88 9.67 -10.32 3.90
CA ILE A 88 9.91 -11.63 3.29
C ILE A 88 9.91 -11.43 1.78
N ASP A 89 11.03 -11.76 1.14
CA ASP A 89 11.18 -11.73 -0.31
C ASP A 89 11.00 -13.14 -0.89
N GLU A 90 10.20 -13.28 -1.94
CA GLU A 90 10.09 -14.53 -2.72
C GLU A 90 10.93 -14.41 -3.99
N TYR A 91 12.24 -14.59 -3.84
CA TYR A 91 13.18 -14.40 -4.95
C TYR A 91 13.06 -15.48 -6.04
N LYS A 92 12.45 -16.63 -5.72
CA LYS A 92 12.00 -17.68 -6.67
C LYS A 92 10.72 -18.32 -6.15
N PRO A 93 9.87 -18.89 -7.03
CA PRO A 93 8.67 -19.59 -6.59
C PRO A 93 8.96 -20.62 -5.48
N GLY A 94 8.33 -20.43 -4.32
CA GLY A 94 8.50 -21.26 -3.12
C GLY A 94 9.85 -21.11 -2.41
N LYS A 95 10.63 -20.06 -2.71
CA LYS A 95 11.91 -19.76 -2.07
C LYS A 95 11.87 -18.38 -1.47
N PHE A 96 11.88 -18.34 -0.14
CA PHE A 96 11.71 -17.15 0.65
C PHE A 96 13.01 -16.77 1.38
N SER A 97 13.31 -15.49 1.47
CA SER A 97 14.37 -14.92 2.32
C SER A 97 13.82 -13.84 3.24
N HIS A 98 14.46 -13.68 4.40
CA HIS A 98 14.21 -12.57 5.31
C HIS A 98 15.19 -11.45 4.97
N GLU A 99 14.66 -10.34 4.45
CA GLU A 99 15.41 -9.15 4.11
C GLU A 99 15.23 -8.06 5.17
N LYS A 100 16.27 -7.24 5.36
CA LYS A 100 16.27 -6.11 6.31
C LYS A 100 16.77 -4.85 5.62
N GLY A 101 16.16 -3.72 5.96
CA GLY A 101 16.43 -2.42 5.36
C GLY A 101 15.16 -1.60 5.26
N GLU A 102 15.27 -0.31 4.95
CA GLU A 102 14.08 0.52 4.75
C GLU A 102 13.64 0.49 3.28
N ARG A 103 12.37 0.19 3.03
CA ARG A 103 11.74 0.33 1.71
C ARG A 103 10.29 0.76 1.85
N ILE A 104 9.75 1.28 0.74
CA ILE A 104 8.32 1.57 0.59
C ILE A 104 7.73 0.72 -0.54
N ALA A 105 6.48 0.31 -0.37
CA ALA A 105 5.75 -0.48 -1.35
C ALA A 105 4.26 -0.14 -1.37
N GLU A 106 3.62 -0.31 -2.52
CA GLU A 106 2.16 -0.20 -2.66
C GLU A 106 1.49 -1.56 -2.53
N TRP A 107 0.51 -1.64 -1.63
CA TRP A 107 -0.34 -2.80 -1.40
C TRP A 107 -1.81 -2.46 -1.62
N GLY A 108 -2.63 -3.45 -1.99
CA GLY A 108 -4.08 -3.33 -1.81
C GLY A 108 -4.38 -3.11 -0.33
N ALA A 109 -5.23 -2.13 0.00
CA ALA A 109 -5.50 -1.78 1.39
C ALA A 109 -6.00 -3.00 2.19
N GLU A 110 -6.78 -3.89 1.57
CA GLU A 110 -7.27 -5.13 2.18
C GLU A 110 -6.17 -6.07 2.68
N LEU A 111 -4.93 -5.93 2.20
CA LEU A 111 -3.80 -6.72 2.65
C LEU A 111 -3.26 -6.24 4.00
N LEU A 112 -3.66 -5.08 4.52
CA LEU A 112 -3.21 -4.57 5.82
C LEU A 112 -3.74 -5.40 6.99
N GLU A 113 -4.91 -6.02 6.83
CA GLU A 113 -5.53 -6.79 7.92
C GLU A 113 -4.66 -7.99 8.32
N GLY A 114 -4.27 -8.04 9.60
CA GLY A 114 -3.44 -9.11 10.16
C GLY A 114 -1.99 -9.14 9.69
N ARG A 115 -1.52 -8.12 8.96
CA ARG A 115 -0.15 -8.06 8.40
C ARG A 115 0.75 -7.01 9.04
N LYS A 116 0.33 -6.36 10.12
CA LYS A 116 1.22 -5.45 10.84
C LYS A 116 2.36 -6.25 11.46
N ARG A 117 3.60 -5.80 11.24
CA ARG A 117 4.80 -6.49 11.72
C ARG A 117 4.90 -6.30 13.22
N GLU A 118 5.04 -7.42 13.91
CA GLU A 118 5.33 -7.48 15.34
C GLU A 118 6.54 -8.38 15.56
N HIS A 119 7.02 -8.40 16.80
CA HIS A 119 8.12 -9.27 17.17
C HIS A 119 7.76 -10.74 16.91
N GLY A 120 8.59 -11.43 16.12
CA GLY A 120 8.38 -12.85 15.78
C GLY A 120 7.45 -13.11 14.59
N THR A 121 6.81 -12.08 14.00
CA THR A 121 5.86 -12.27 12.90
C THR A 121 6.54 -12.87 11.66
N ILE A 122 7.72 -12.37 11.30
CA ILE A 122 8.47 -12.86 10.13
C ILE A 122 8.91 -14.32 10.34
N GLU A 123 9.46 -14.64 11.51
CA GLU A 123 9.91 -16.00 11.84
C GLU A 123 8.74 -17.00 11.82
N LYS A 124 7.57 -16.59 12.30
CA LYS A 124 6.36 -17.40 12.27
C LYS A 124 5.86 -17.60 10.84
N LEU A 125 5.83 -16.56 10.02
CA LEU A 125 5.41 -16.64 8.62
C LEU A 125 6.34 -17.52 7.80
N LEU A 126 7.66 -17.36 7.94
CA LEU A 126 8.63 -18.20 7.24
C LEU A 126 8.43 -19.68 7.53
N LYS A 127 8.19 -20.05 8.79
CA LYS A 127 7.86 -21.45 9.18
C LYS A 127 6.58 -21.99 8.54
N SER A 128 5.65 -21.13 8.15
CA SER A 128 4.40 -21.52 7.48
C SER A 128 4.51 -21.60 5.95
N LEU A 129 5.55 -20.98 5.38
CA LEU A 129 5.82 -20.93 3.94
C LEU A 129 6.82 -22.01 3.48
N THR A 130 7.48 -22.68 4.42
CA THR A 130 8.46 -23.77 4.21
C THR A 130 7.86 -25.12 4.57
#